data_AF-A0A9D7Q202-F1
#
_entry.id   AF-A0A9D7Q202-F1
#
_cell.length_a   1.000
_cell.length_b   1.000
_cell.length_c   1.000
_cell.angle_alpha   90.00
_cell.angle_beta   90.00
_cell.angle_gamma   90.00
#
_symmetry.space_group_name_H-M   'P 1'
#
loop_
_entity.id
_entity.type
_entity.pdbx_description
1 polymer ?
#
loop_
_entity_poly.entity_id
_entity_poly.type
_entity_poly.pdbx_seq_one_letter_code
_entity_poly.pdbx_strand_id
1 'polypeptide(L)'
;MSLIRIFVVAVMLVGGLFAQTVFTRVDHPVYGLLSRLDARQIIDFNSEVLPLSRMEVAQLLLQIESSRDKLNPLELQELRFFREEFALEVASHKSEVRKSQSHRVTKSRGKSQSHRVTKSLL
;
A
#
# COMPACT_ATOMS: atom_id res chain seq x y z
N MET A 1 46.08 4.89 -6.92
CA MET A 1 45.55 4.66 -5.55
C MET A 1 44.25 5.42 -5.27
N SER A 2 44.03 6.62 -5.81
CA SER A 2 42.78 7.37 -5.61
C SER A 2 41.56 6.77 -6.34
N LEU A 3 41.74 6.18 -7.53
CA LEU A 3 40.66 5.56 -8.30
C LEU A 3 40.04 4.35 -7.58
N ILE A 4 40.86 3.50 -6.96
CA ILE A 4 40.38 2.30 -6.25
C ILE A 4 39.56 2.70 -5.01
N ARG A 5 39.93 3.80 -4.34
CA ARG A 5 39.20 4.32 -3.18
C ARG A 5 37.83 4.86 -3.60
N ILE A 6 37.77 5.59 -4.71
CA ILE A 6 36.50 6.08 -5.28
C ILE A 6 35.62 4.89 -5.69
N PHE A 7 36.20 3.86 -6.32
CA PHE A 7 35.46 2.66 -6.71
C PHE A 7 34.88 1.91 -5.50
N VAL A 8 35.66 1.74 -4.42
CA VAL A 8 35.19 1.10 -3.17
C VAL A 8 34.07 1.91 -2.52
N VAL A 9 34.17 3.24 -2.48
CA VAL A 9 33.11 4.12 -1.97
C VAL A 9 31.85 4.04 -2.84
N ALA A 10 32.01 4.02 -4.17
CA ALA A 10 30.89 3.88 -5.10
C ALA A 10 30.16 2.55 -4.93
N VAL A 11 30.87 1.44 -4.74
CA VAL A 11 30.28 0.11 -4.51
C VAL A 11 29.51 0.05 -3.18
N MET A 12 30.02 0.67 -2.11
CA MET A 12 29.33 0.71 -0.82
C MET A 12 28.03 1.54 -0.84
N LEU A 13 27.93 2.56 -1.70
CA LEU A 13 26.73 3.40 -1.80
C LEU A 13 25.54 2.69 -2.47
N VAL A 14 25.78 1.65 -3.27
CA VAL A 14 24.71 0.96 -4.03
C VAL A 14 23.90 0.00 -3.15
N GLY A 15 24.46 -0.49 -2.03
CA GLY A 15 23.83 -1.51 -1.19
C GLY A 15 22.64 -1.04 -0.33
N GLY A 16 22.42 0.27 -0.19
CA GLY A 16 21.41 0.83 0.74
C GLY A 16 20.03 1.09 0.16
N LEU A 17 19.80 0.83 -1.14
CA LEU A 17 18.60 1.34 -1.84
C LEU A 17 17.45 0.33 -1.99
N PHE A 18 17.56 -0.87 -1.44
CA PHE A 18 16.52 -1.90 -1.60
C PHE A 18 15.80 -2.16 -0.28
N ALA A 19 14.56 -1.65 -0.17
CA ALA A 19 13.63 -2.11 0.85
C ALA A 19 13.21 -3.54 0.49
N GLN A 20 13.58 -4.52 1.32
CA GLN A 20 13.24 -5.92 1.09
C GLN A 20 11.73 -6.13 1.30
N THR A 21 11.06 -6.75 0.33
CA THR A 21 9.68 -7.19 0.48
C THR A 21 9.60 -8.33 1.48
N VAL A 22 8.78 -8.17 2.52
CA VAL A 22 8.54 -9.20 3.53
C VAL A 22 7.28 -9.97 3.18
N PHE A 23 7.39 -11.30 3.11
CA PHE A 23 6.29 -12.22 2.82
C PHE A 23 5.67 -12.78 4.10
N THR A 24 4.36 -12.98 4.07
CA THR A 24 3.59 -13.65 5.11
C THR A 24 3.71 -15.16 4.92
N ARG A 25 3.91 -15.93 5.99
CA ARG A 25 4.06 -17.39 5.89
C ARG A 25 2.80 -18.04 5.33
N VAL A 26 2.94 -19.09 4.52
CA VAL A 26 1.80 -19.76 3.84
C VAL A 26 0.78 -20.35 4.83
N ASP A 27 1.23 -20.76 6.01
CA ASP A 27 0.40 -21.31 7.10
C ASP A 27 -0.25 -20.24 7.98
N HIS A 28 -0.09 -18.95 7.64
CA HIS A 28 -0.59 -17.86 8.47
C HIS A 28 -2.12 -17.86 8.55
N PRO A 29 -2.72 -17.72 9.75
CA PRO A 29 -4.17 -17.81 9.94
C PRO A 29 -4.97 -16.72 9.20
N VAL A 30 -4.32 -15.61 8.81
CA VAL A 30 -4.96 -14.54 8.01
C VAL A 30 -5.55 -15.08 6.71
N TYR A 31 -4.93 -16.07 6.07
CA TYR A 31 -5.44 -16.66 4.85
C TYR A 31 -6.76 -17.41 5.05
N GLY A 32 -7.01 -17.91 6.26
CA GLY A 32 -8.30 -18.49 6.62
C GLY A 32 -9.43 -17.44 6.59
N LEU A 33 -9.17 -16.24 7.11
CA LEU A 33 -10.12 -15.12 7.00
C LEU A 33 -10.31 -14.70 5.54
N LEU A 34 -9.22 -14.48 4.81
CA LEU A 34 -9.25 -14.03 3.41
C LEU A 34 -10.02 -15.01 2.53
N SER A 35 -9.75 -16.30 2.63
CA SER A 35 -10.44 -17.36 1.87
C SER A 35 -11.94 -17.42 2.17
N ARG A 36 -12.35 -17.28 3.44
CA ARG A 36 -13.78 -17.27 3.80
C ARG A 36 -14.52 -16.06 3.23
N LEU A 37 -13.88 -14.88 3.26
CA LEU A 37 -14.49 -13.65 2.74
C LEU A 37 -14.53 -13.63 1.20
N ASP A 38 -13.54 -14.23 0.55
CA ASP A 38 -13.50 -14.44 -0.91
C ASP A 38 -14.58 -15.42 -1.39
N ALA A 39 -14.74 -16.55 -0.69
CA ALA A 39 -15.82 -17.50 -0.95
C ALA A 39 -17.23 -16.87 -0.82
N ARG A 40 -17.34 -15.80 -0.01
CA ARG A 40 -18.56 -15.00 0.15
C ARG A 40 -18.64 -13.79 -0.79
N GLN A 41 -17.67 -13.62 -1.69
CA GLN A 41 -17.59 -12.52 -2.66
C GLN A 41 -17.58 -11.13 -2.00
N ILE A 42 -16.99 -11.03 -0.80
CA ILE A 42 -16.81 -9.75 -0.10
C ILE A 42 -15.52 -9.06 -0.56
N ILE A 43 -14.50 -9.86 -0.87
CA ILE A 43 -13.24 -9.43 -1.45
C ILE A 43 -12.88 -10.33 -2.64
N ASP A 44 -11.84 -9.94 -3.37
CA ASP A 44 -11.19 -10.74 -4.40
C ASP A 44 -9.80 -11.12 -3.88
N PHE A 45 -9.62 -12.40 -3.54
CA PHE A 45 -8.37 -12.93 -3.03
C PHE A 45 -7.97 -14.18 -3.81
N ASN A 46 -6.90 -14.05 -4.61
CA ASN A 46 -6.33 -15.19 -5.33
C ASN A 46 -5.42 -16.02 -4.40
N SER A 47 -5.90 -17.21 -4.02
CA SER A 47 -5.14 -18.15 -3.18
C SER A 47 -4.04 -18.94 -3.92
N GLU A 48 -3.98 -18.87 -5.25
CA GLU A 48 -2.96 -19.58 -6.05
C GLU A 48 -1.59 -18.89 -6.03
N VAL A 49 -1.54 -17.61 -5.62
CA VAL A 49 -0.33 -16.78 -5.64
C VAL A 49 0.31 -16.60 -4.26
N LEU A 50 0.06 -17.53 -3.34
CA LEU A 50 0.69 -17.53 -2.02
C LEU A 50 2.20 -17.81 -2.09
N PRO A 51 3.02 -17.25 -1.18
CA PRO A 51 2.65 -16.31 -0.12
C PRO A 51 2.46 -14.87 -0.62
N LEU A 52 1.51 -14.16 0.00
CA LEU A 52 1.37 -12.71 -0.16
C LEU A 52 2.41 -11.95 0.66
N SER A 53 2.87 -10.81 0.14
CA SER A 53 3.61 -9.83 0.92
C SER A 53 2.75 -9.29 2.07
N ARG A 54 3.40 -8.87 3.16
CA ARG A 54 2.70 -8.26 4.30
C ARG A 54 1.92 -6.99 3.88
N MET A 55 2.42 -6.28 2.88
CA MET A 55 1.76 -5.10 2.31
C MET A 55 0.47 -5.48 1.55
N GLU A 56 0.48 -6.55 0.75
CA GLU A 56 -0.72 -7.05 0.07
C GLU A 56 -1.78 -7.51 1.07
N VAL A 57 -1.38 -8.21 2.14
CA VAL A 57 -2.31 -8.58 3.21
C VAL A 57 -2.94 -7.33 3.85
N ALA A 58 -2.14 -6.31 4.17
CA ALA A 58 -2.64 -5.07 4.74
C ALA A 58 -3.65 -4.34 3.81
N GLN A 59 -3.42 -4.37 2.49
CA GLN A 59 -4.36 -3.82 1.51
C GLN A 59 -5.70 -4.56 1.51
N LEU A 60 -5.68 -5.90 1.52
CA LEU A 60 -6.90 -6.71 1.63
C LEU A 60 -7.63 -6.44 2.96
N LEU A 61 -6.92 -6.34 4.08
CA LEU A 61 -7.54 -6.01 5.37
C LEU A 61 -8.21 -4.62 5.36
N LEU A 62 -7.62 -3.64 4.67
CA LEU A 62 -8.23 -2.33 4.48
C LEU A 62 -9.47 -2.39 3.56
N GLN A 63 -9.44 -3.22 2.53
CA GLN A 63 -10.60 -3.48 1.69
C GLN A 63 -11.74 -4.12 2.49
N ILE A 64 -11.44 -5.12 3.34
CA ILE A 64 -12.43 -5.75 4.22
C ILE A 64 -13.05 -4.72 5.17
N GLU A 65 -12.26 -3.82 5.76
CA GLU A 65 -12.78 -2.77 6.65
C GLU A 65 -13.83 -1.88 5.95
N SER A 66 -13.69 -1.63 4.65
CA SER A 66 -14.70 -0.87 3.89
C SER A 66 -16.04 -1.60 3.73
N SER A 67 -16.06 -2.92 3.94
CA SER A 67 -17.24 -3.80 3.87
C SER A 67 -17.60 -4.40 5.24
N ARG A 68 -17.17 -3.74 6.33
CA ARG A 68 -17.32 -4.22 7.71
C ARG A 68 -18.75 -4.60 8.10
N ASP A 69 -19.75 -3.94 7.52
CA ASP A 69 -21.16 -4.23 7.79
C ASP A 69 -21.62 -5.61 7.27
N LYS A 70 -20.84 -6.24 6.39
CA LYS A 70 -21.09 -7.58 5.84
C LYS A 70 -20.44 -8.71 6.66
N LEU A 71 -19.65 -8.36 7.67
CA LEU A 71 -18.92 -9.32 8.48
C LEU A 71 -19.78 -9.81 9.65
N ASN A 72 -19.62 -11.09 9.99
CA ASN A 72 -20.18 -11.62 11.23
C ASN A 72 -19.29 -11.22 12.44
N PRO A 73 -19.74 -11.45 13.68
CA PRO A 73 -18.99 -11.04 14.87
C PRO A 73 -17.59 -11.67 14.99
N LEU A 74 -17.41 -12.92 14.55
CA LEU A 74 -16.12 -13.61 14.58
C LEU A 74 -15.16 -13.01 13.55
N GLU A 75 -15.61 -12.83 12.31
CA GLU A 75 -14.82 -12.21 11.24
C GLU A 75 -14.41 -10.78 11.61
N LEU A 76 -15.31 -10.04 12.28
CA LEU A 76 -15.00 -8.70 12.77
C LEU A 76 -13.90 -8.72 13.84
N GLN A 77 -13.91 -9.70 14.73
CA GLN A 77 -12.86 -9.90 15.73
C GLN A 77 -11.53 -10.27 15.07
N GLU A 78 -11.54 -11.20 14.12
CA GLU A 78 -10.36 -11.59 13.34
C GLU A 78 -9.79 -10.42 12.54
N LEU A 79 -10.65 -9.62 11.89
CA LEU A 79 -10.24 -8.41 11.18
C LEU A 79 -9.51 -7.44 12.11
N ARG A 80 -10.03 -7.20 13.32
CA ARG A 80 -9.39 -6.33 14.31
C ARG A 80 -8.01 -6.88 14.71
N PHE A 81 -7.95 -8.18 15.04
CA PHE A 81 -6.71 -8.85 15.42
C PHE A 81 -5.64 -8.73 14.32
N PHE A 82 -5.98 -9.07 13.07
CA PHE A 82 -5.01 -8.99 11.98
C PHE A 82 -4.66 -7.54 11.63
N ARG A 83 -5.58 -6.59 11.73
CA ARG A 83 -5.23 -5.17 11.50
C ARG A 83 -4.24 -4.62 12.54
N GLU A 84 -4.27 -5.14 13.77
CA GLU A 84 -3.27 -4.83 14.80
C GLU A 84 -1.93 -5.49 14.47
N GLU A 85 -1.92 -6.75 14.03
CA GLU A 85 -0.69 -7.45 13.63
C GLU A 85 0.01 -6.80 12.42
N PHE A 86 -0.77 -6.31 11.45
CA PHE A 86 -0.30 -5.64 10.22
C PHE A 86 -0.34 -4.10 10.33
N ALA A 87 -0.32 -3.55 11.55
CA ALA A 87 -0.53 -2.12 11.79
C ALA A 87 0.53 -1.22 11.11
N LEU A 88 1.78 -1.68 11.00
CA LEU A 88 2.87 -0.92 10.36
C LEU A 88 2.63 -0.79 8.85
N GLU A 89 2.22 -1.88 8.20
CA GLU A 89 1.90 -1.91 6.78
C GLU A 89 0.65 -1.09 6.47
N VAL A 90 -0.38 -1.22 7.30
CA VAL A 90 -1.61 -0.41 7.21
C VAL A 90 -1.31 1.09 7.34
N ALA A 91 -0.47 1.48 8.30
CA ALA A 91 -0.07 2.87 8.50
C ALA A 91 0.74 3.40 7.31
N SER A 92 1.66 2.58 6.80
CA SER A 92 2.49 2.90 5.63
C SER A 92 1.63 3.16 4.40
N HIS A 93 0.67 2.28 4.10
CA HIS A 93 -0.24 2.43 2.96
C HIS A 93 -1.08 3.72 3.05
N LYS A 94 -1.63 4.05 4.23
CA LYS A 94 -2.41 5.28 4.43
C LYS A 94 -1.57 6.55 4.21
N SER A 95 -0.28 6.50 4.53
CA SER A 95 0.64 7.62 4.31
C SER A 95 0.96 7.85 2.82
N GLU A 96 1.08 6.78 2.03
CA GLU A 96 1.32 6.86 0.59
C GLU A 96 0.12 7.46 -0.14
N VAL A 97 -1.10 6.99 0.18
CA VAL A 97 -2.33 7.51 -0.43
C VAL A 97 -2.46 9.02 -0.21
N ARG A 98 -2.11 9.53 1.00
CA ARG A 98 -2.13 10.96 1.32
C ARG A 98 -1.11 11.78 0.52
N LYS A 99 0.10 11.26 0.32
CA LYS A 99 1.15 11.92 -0.47
C LYS A 99 0.74 12.06 -1.95
N SER A 100 0.18 10.99 -2.52
CA SER A 100 -0.30 10.94 -3.90
C SER A 100 -1.43 11.94 -4.18
N GLN A 101 -2.36 12.13 -3.22
CA GLN A 101 -3.44 13.11 -3.35
C GLN A 101 -2.94 14.56 -3.23
N SER A 102 -2.01 14.84 -2.31
CA SER A 102 -1.43 16.19 -2.14
C SER A 102 -0.69 16.67 -3.41
N HIS A 103 0.05 15.78 -4.08
CA HIS A 103 0.73 16.08 -5.34
C HIS A 103 -0.24 16.33 -6.52
N ARG A 104 -1.46 15.78 -6.48
CA ARG A 104 -2.46 16.01 -7.54
C ARG A 104 -3.15 17.37 -7.41
N VAL A 105 -3.32 17.87 -6.18
CA VAL A 105 -3.95 19.18 -5.91
C VAL A 105 -3.06 20.34 -6.33
N THR A 106 -1.73 20.25 -6.17
CA THR A 106 -0.80 21.31 -6.59
C THR A 106 -0.67 21.39 -8.12
N LYS A 107 -0.80 20.27 -8.85
CA LYS A 107 -0.73 20.23 -10.32
C LYS A 107 -1.99 20.77 -11.01
N SER A 108 -3.17 20.69 -10.36
CA SER A 108 -4.44 21.23 -10.89
C SER A 108 -4.50 22.76 -10.84
N ARG A 109 -3.91 23.37 -9.81
CA ARG A 109 -3.99 24.83 -9.58
C ARG A 109 -3.14 25.67 -10.54
N GLY A 110 -2.13 25.07 -11.17
CA GLY A 110 -1.25 25.75 -12.14
C GLY A 110 -1.79 25.86 -13.59
N LYS A 111 -2.82 25.08 -13.96
CA LYS A 111 -3.37 25.11 -15.34
C LYS A 111 -4.51 26.11 -15.54
N SER A 112 -5.12 26.64 -14.47
CA SER A 112 -6.28 27.54 -14.58
C SER A 112 -5.92 29.03 -14.71
N GLN A 113 -4.66 29.43 -14.52
CA GLN A 113 -4.25 30.85 -14.62
C GLN A 113 -3.75 31.27 -16.02
N SER A 114 -3.49 30.34 -16.94
CA SER A 114 -2.91 30.67 -18.27
C SER A 114 -3.95 31.04 -19.35
N HIS A 115 -5.25 31.05 -19.05
CA HIS A 115 -6.30 31.25 -20.08
C HIS A 115 -7.18 32.49 -19.88
N ARG A 116 -6.85 33.38 -18.95
CA ARG A 116 -7.68 34.58 -18.66
C ARG A 116 -7.13 35.90 -19.20
N VAL A 117 -6.00 35.93 -19.90
CA VAL A 117 -5.32 37.20 -20.28
C VAL A 117 -5.62 37.68 -21.72
N THR A 118 -6.30 36.93 -22.57
CA THR A 118 -6.49 37.34 -23.99
C THR A 118 -7.89 37.83 -24.36
N LYS A 119 -8.79 38.10 -23.41
CA LYS A 119 -10.12 38.68 -23.71
C LYS A 119 -10.38 39.95 -22.91
N SER A 120 -9.65 41.02 -23.20
CA SER A 120 -10.05 42.39 -22.81
C SER A 120 -9.41 43.45 -23.72
N LEU A 121 -9.57 43.32 -25.03
CA LEU A 121 -9.34 44.40 -26.00
C LEU A 121 -10.37 44.27 -27.12
N LEU A 122 -11.55 44.83 -26.86
CA LEU A 122 -12.50 45.34 -27.84
C LEU A 122 -13.45 46.29 -27.13
#